data_AF-A0A645BSY5-F1
#
_entry.id   AF-A0A645BSY5-F1
#
_cell.length_a   1.000
_cell.length_b   1.000
_cell.length_c   1.000
_cell.angle_alpha   90.00
_cell.angle_beta   90.00
_cell.angle_gamma   90.00
#
_symmetry.space_group_name_H-M   'P 1'
#
loop_
_entity.id
_entity.type
_entity.pdbx_description
1 polymer ?
#
loop_
_entity_poly.entity_id
_entity_poly.type
_entity_poly.pdbx_seq_one_letter_code
_entity_poly.pdbx_strand_id
1 'polypeptide(L)'
;MQNEEGIHLELHRQIEDAAITFRGNLPLDEEAGVKLALIFKLTDRLKELERAELLARRVEKFTREEAAYWHSRIVDYGKDAGRWAQSGLRIVLAGQPKDPAVEKMLEKLRRS
;
A
#
# COMPACT_ATOMS: atom_id res chain seq x y z
N MET A 1 20.08 -9.04 -6.06
CA MET A 1 19.73 -10.19 -5.21
C MET A 1 18.38 -10.76 -5.68
N GLN A 2 18.21 -12.07 -5.82
CA GLN A 2 16.96 -12.73 -6.25
C GLN A 2 16.42 -13.61 -5.11
N ASN A 3 15.10 -13.76 -4.99
CA ASN A 3 14.50 -14.74 -4.08
C ASN A 3 14.41 -16.13 -4.74
N GLU A 4 13.96 -17.14 -3.97
CA GLU A 4 13.84 -18.55 -4.41
C GLU A 4 12.87 -18.75 -5.60
N GLU A 5 12.02 -17.76 -5.88
CA GLU A 5 11.10 -17.75 -7.02
C GLU A 5 11.66 -17.00 -8.25
N GLY A 6 12.93 -16.60 -8.20
CA GLY A 6 13.61 -15.89 -9.29
C GLY A 6 13.20 -14.42 -9.43
N ILE A 7 12.47 -13.87 -8.46
CA ILE A 7 12.06 -12.47 -8.45
C ILE A 7 13.25 -11.61 -8.02
N HIS A 8 13.67 -10.69 -8.88
CA HIS A 8 14.70 -9.70 -8.56
C HIS A 8 14.20 -8.76 -7.46
N LEU A 9 14.91 -8.74 -6.34
CA LEU A 9 14.61 -7.92 -5.15
C LEU A 9 15.13 -6.47 -5.29
N GLU A 10 15.74 -6.14 -6.42
CA GLU A 10 16.26 -4.81 -6.71
C GLU A 10 15.15 -3.92 -7.26
N LEU A 11 14.40 -3.30 -6.35
CA LEU A 11 13.32 -2.36 -6.66
C LEU A 11 13.74 -1.21 -7.60
N HIS A 12 15.02 -0.82 -7.57
CA HIS A 12 15.59 0.19 -8.48
C HIS A 12 15.22 -0.08 -9.94
N ARG A 13 15.31 -1.33 -10.40
CA ARG A 13 15.06 -1.70 -11.81
C ARG A 13 13.58 -1.64 -12.21
N GLN A 14 12.66 -1.73 -11.23
CA GLN A 14 11.22 -1.58 -11.47
C GLN A 14 10.76 -0.12 -11.34
N ILE A 15 11.57 0.75 -10.72
CA ILE A 15 11.24 2.14 -10.42
C ILE A 15 11.94 3.12 -11.38
N GLU A 16 12.94 2.69 -12.16
CA GLU A 16 13.76 3.54 -13.05
C GLU A 16 12.98 4.44 -14.03
N ASP A 17 11.79 4.04 -14.49
CA ASP A 17 10.94 4.87 -15.37
C ASP A 17 10.05 5.88 -14.62
N ALA A 18 9.96 5.77 -13.29
CA ALA A 18 9.27 6.73 -12.45
C ALA A 18 10.27 7.77 -11.95
N ALA A 19 9.87 9.04 -11.90
CA ALA A 19 10.66 10.18 -11.42
C ALA A 19 10.93 10.14 -9.89
N ILE A 20 11.28 8.98 -9.35
CA ILE A 20 11.58 8.74 -7.94
C ILE A 20 13.10 8.67 -7.83
N THR A 21 13.74 9.81 -7.58
CA THR A 21 15.16 9.84 -7.22
C THR A 21 15.33 9.19 -5.85
N PHE A 22 15.64 7.91 -5.85
CA PHE A 22 15.88 7.13 -4.64
C PHE A 22 17.18 7.62 -3.95
N ARG A 23 17.07 8.12 -2.71
CA ARG A 23 18.18 8.76 -1.94
C ARG A 23 18.50 8.06 -0.61
N GLY A 24 18.60 6.72 -0.58
CA GLY A 24 18.97 6.01 0.64
C GLY A 24 18.97 4.49 0.51
N ASN A 25 19.13 3.78 1.64
CA ASN A 25 18.90 2.34 1.74
C ASN A 25 17.45 2.15 2.17
N LEU A 26 16.55 1.74 1.27
CA LEU A 26 15.19 1.36 1.64
C LEU A 26 15.36 0.08 2.44
N PRO A 27 15.03 0.05 3.75
CA PRO A 27 15.08 -1.20 4.48
C PRO A 27 13.98 -2.08 3.89
N LEU A 28 14.37 -2.96 2.97
CA LEU A 28 13.50 -3.96 2.35
C LEU A 28 13.52 -5.21 3.21
N ASP A 29 13.05 -5.04 4.44
CA ASP A 29 12.62 -6.19 5.23
C ASP A 29 11.23 -6.66 4.76
N GLU A 30 10.84 -7.83 5.23
CA GLU A 30 9.57 -8.44 4.86
C GLU A 30 8.38 -7.52 5.18
N GLU A 31 8.42 -6.82 6.31
CA GLU A 31 7.34 -5.92 6.72
C GLU A 31 7.21 -4.73 5.76
N ALA A 32 8.31 -4.05 5.45
CA ALA A 32 8.33 -2.93 4.51
C ALA A 32 7.89 -3.38 3.10
N GLY A 33 8.36 -4.55 2.65
CA GLY A 33 7.95 -5.14 1.37
C GLY A 33 6.44 -5.38 1.29
N VAL A 34 5.85 -5.98 2.33
CA VAL A 34 4.41 -6.27 2.40
C VAL A 34 3.59 -4.96 2.46
N LYS A 35 4.03 -3.97 3.24
CA LYS A 35 3.38 -2.64 3.30
C LYS A 35 3.40 -1.93 1.95
N LEU A 36 4.52 -1.97 1.23
CA LEU A 36 4.62 -1.40 -0.12
C LEU A 36 3.72 -2.13 -1.11
N ALA A 37 3.68 -3.47 -1.07
CA ALA A 37 2.80 -4.27 -1.90
C ALA A 37 1.32 -3.92 -1.66
N LEU A 38 0.92 -3.72 -0.41
CA LEU A 38 -0.42 -3.26 -0.04
C LEU A 38 -0.71 -1.87 -0.62
N ILE A 39 0.20 -0.90 -0.44
CA ILE A 39 0.02 0.45 -0.97
C ILE A 39 -0.19 0.41 -2.49
N PHE A 40 0.65 -0.29 -3.24
CA PHE A 40 0.51 -0.36 -4.69
C PHE A 40 -0.77 -1.05 -5.14
N LYS A 41 -1.11 -2.22 -4.57
CA LYS A 41 -2.34 -2.94 -4.92
C LYS A 41 -3.60 -2.12 -4.60
N LEU A 42 -3.58 -1.35 -3.52
CA LEU A 42 -4.73 -0.58 -3.08
C LEU A 42 -4.85 0.78 -3.79
N THR A 43 -3.74 1.39 -4.23
CA THR A 43 -3.77 2.70 -4.90
C THR A 43 -4.10 2.64 -6.39
N ASP A 44 -3.90 1.50 -7.06
CA ASP A 44 -4.15 1.31 -8.51
C ASP A 44 -5.51 1.85 -9.03
N ARG A 45 -6.56 1.81 -8.19
CA ARG A 45 -7.91 2.28 -8.55
C ARG A 45 -8.37 3.56 -7.83
N LEU A 46 -7.48 4.23 -7.10
CA LEU A 46 -7.79 5.49 -6.42
C LEU A 46 -7.41 6.67 -7.31
N LYS A 47 -8.40 7.48 -7.68
CA LYS A 47 -8.20 8.71 -8.47
C LYS A 47 -7.95 9.95 -7.61
N GLU A 48 -8.33 9.89 -6.33
CA GLU A 48 -8.26 10.98 -5.38
C GLU A 48 -6.94 10.87 -4.61
N LEU A 49 -6.07 11.86 -4.74
CA LEU A 49 -4.72 11.83 -4.16
C LEU A 49 -4.76 11.82 -2.63
N GLU A 50 -5.72 12.54 -2.04
CA GLU A 50 -5.97 12.61 -0.61
C GLU A 50 -6.31 11.24 -0.03
N ARG A 51 -7.10 10.44 -0.78
CA ARG A 51 -7.44 9.08 -0.39
C ARG A 51 -6.24 8.15 -0.51
N ALA A 52 -5.42 8.31 -1.55
CA ALA A 52 -4.18 7.56 -1.69
C ALA A 52 -3.19 7.87 -0.56
N GLU A 53 -3.03 9.14 -0.18
CA GLU A 53 -2.18 9.56 0.95
C GLU A 53 -2.71 9.02 2.28
N LEU A 54 -4.01 9.17 2.55
CA LEU A 54 -4.64 8.67 3.77
C LEU A 54 -4.46 7.16 3.91
N LEU A 55 -4.62 6.42 2.81
CA LEU A 55 -4.37 4.98 2.76
C LEU A 55 -2.91 4.66 3.10
N ALA A 56 -1.97 5.29 2.41
CA ALA A 56 -0.54 5.00 2.58
C ALA A 56 -0.08 5.28 4.02
N ARG A 57 -0.52 6.39 4.62
CA ARG A 57 -0.23 6.72 6.01
C ARG A 57 -0.78 5.69 7.00
N ARG A 58 -1.95 5.11 6.72
CA ARG A 58 -2.54 4.09 7.59
C ARG A 58 -1.89 2.72 7.41
N VAL A 59 -1.50 2.35 6.19
CA VAL A 59 -0.73 1.12 5.95
C VAL A 59 0.65 1.21 6.61
N GLU A 60 1.29 2.37 6.64
CA GLU A 60 2.56 2.57 7.34
C GLU A 60 2.47 2.22 8.83
N LYS A 61 1.31 2.48 9.46
CA LYS A 61 1.02 2.16 10.87
C LYS A 61 0.63 0.71 11.15
N PHE A 62 0.44 -0.13 10.13
CA PHE A 62 0.14 -1.54 10.37
C PHE A 62 1.28 -2.23 11.12
N THR A 63 0.95 -3.20 11.97
CA THR A 63 1.97 -4.15 12.44
C THR A 63 2.39 -5.09 11.31
N ARG A 64 3.49 -5.83 11.50
CA ARG A 64 3.91 -6.90 10.58
C ARG A 64 2.78 -7.90 10.32
N GLU A 65 2.08 -8.31 11.38
CA GLU A 65 1.00 -9.30 11.32
C GLU A 65 -0.22 -8.74 10.56
N GLU A 66 -0.59 -7.49 10.81
CA GLU A 66 -1.70 -6.85 10.09
C GLU A 66 -1.39 -6.71 8.60
N ALA A 67 -0.17 -6.30 8.25
CA ALA A 67 0.27 -6.19 6.88
C ALA A 67 0.25 -7.56 6.17
N ALA A 68 0.82 -8.59 6.79
CA ALA A 68 0.81 -9.95 6.26
C ALA A 68 -0.62 -10.51 6.14
N TYR A 69 -1.46 -10.29 7.14
CA TYR A 69 -2.85 -10.73 7.13
C TYR A 69 -3.63 -10.09 5.98
N TRP A 70 -3.58 -8.77 5.81
CA TRP A 70 -4.29 -8.11 4.72
C TRP A 70 -3.72 -8.45 3.35
N HIS A 71 -2.41 -8.65 3.24
CA HIS A 71 -1.78 -9.07 2.00
C HIS A 71 -2.25 -10.47 1.58
N SER A 72 -2.26 -11.44 2.50
CA SER A 72 -2.75 -12.80 2.19
C SER A 72 -4.21 -12.78 1.74
N ARG A 73 -5.08 -11.97 2.38
CA ARG A 73 -6.48 -11.80 1.96
C ARG A 73 -6.64 -11.28 0.53
N ILE A 74 -5.68 -10.50 0.05
CA ILE A 74 -5.71 -9.92 -1.30
C ILE A 74 -5.14 -10.89 -2.35
N VAL A 75 -4.14 -11.68 -2.00
CA VAL A 75 -3.38 -12.50 -2.96
C VAL A 75 -3.83 -13.96 -2.97
N ASP A 76 -4.10 -14.55 -1.81
CA ASP A 76 -4.18 -16.01 -1.66
C ASP A 76 -5.61 -16.56 -1.80
N TYR A 77 -6.63 -15.73 -1.61
CA TYR A 77 -8.04 -16.16 -1.54
C TYR A 77 -8.75 -16.20 -2.92
N GLY A 78 -7.99 -16.19 -4.01
CA GLY A 78 -8.53 -16.21 -5.37
C GLY A 78 -9.04 -14.85 -5.86
N LYS A 79 -9.33 -14.76 -7.16
CA LYS A 79 -9.54 -13.48 -7.86
C LYS A 79 -10.70 -12.64 -7.30
N ASP A 80 -11.83 -13.26 -7.02
CA ASP A 80 -13.02 -12.54 -6.57
C ASP A 80 -12.91 -12.08 -5.11
N ALA A 81 -12.51 -12.97 -4.20
CA ALA A 81 -12.32 -12.61 -2.81
C ALA A 81 -11.19 -11.58 -2.64
N GLY A 82 -10.08 -11.72 -3.38
CA GLY A 82 -9.00 -10.73 -3.39
C GLY A 82 -9.47 -9.36 -3.86
N ARG A 83 -10.30 -9.30 -4.92
CA ARG A 83 -10.91 -8.05 -5.39
C ARG A 83 -11.85 -7.42 -4.35
N TRP A 84 -12.63 -8.24 -3.63
CA TRP A 84 -13.47 -7.77 -2.53
C TRP A 84 -12.65 -7.24 -1.36
N ALA A 85 -11.60 -7.97 -0.97
CA ALA A 85 -10.67 -7.54 0.08
C ALA A 85 -10.02 -6.20 -0.27
N GLN A 86 -9.53 -6.03 -1.51
CA GLN A 86 -9.00 -4.74 -1.95
C GLN A 86 -10.04 -3.61 -1.88
N SER A 87 -11.27 -3.87 -2.33
CA SER A 87 -12.33 -2.85 -2.35
C SER A 87 -12.76 -2.46 -0.94
N GLY A 88 -12.96 -3.45 -0.06
CA GLY A 88 -13.29 -3.23 1.34
C GLY A 88 -12.18 -2.52 2.09
N LEU A 89 -10.93 -2.96 1.92
CA LEU A 89 -9.79 -2.35 2.60
C LEU A 89 -9.54 -0.92 2.13
N ARG A 90 -9.74 -0.59 0.84
CA ARG A 90 -9.74 0.81 0.37
C ARG A 90 -10.75 1.68 1.11
N ILE A 91 -11.97 1.17 1.34
CA ILE A 91 -13.01 1.91 2.07
C ILE A 91 -12.63 2.07 3.53
N VAL A 92 -12.16 1.00 4.19
CA VAL A 92 -11.74 1.04 5.60
C VAL A 92 -10.61 2.05 5.81
N LEU A 93 -9.62 2.06 4.91
CA LEU A 93 -8.43 2.91 5.06
C LEU A 93 -8.62 4.33 4.53
N ALA A 94 -9.39 4.54 3.48
CA ALA A 94 -9.45 5.82 2.78
C ALA A 94 -10.87 6.38 2.60
N GLY A 95 -11.86 5.81 3.27
CA GLY A 95 -13.26 6.22 3.16
C GLY A 95 -13.87 5.96 1.77
N GLN A 96 -15.09 6.45 1.61
CA GLN A 96 -15.78 6.44 0.31
C GLN A 96 -15.24 7.55 -0.62
N PRO A 97 -15.38 7.40 -1.95
CA PRO A 97 -15.07 8.49 -2.87
C PRO A 97 -15.85 9.77 -2.53
N LYS A 98 -15.19 10.92 -2.61
CA LYS A 98 -15.78 12.26 -2.34
C LYS A 98 -16.33 12.45 -0.92
N ASP A 99 -15.90 11.63 0.04
CA ASP A 99 -16.30 11.80 1.44
C ASP A 99 -15.51 12.97 2.07
N PRO A 100 -16.19 14.05 2.53
CA PRO A 100 -15.51 15.20 3.13
C PRO A 100 -14.79 14.87 4.45
N ALA A 101 -15.04 13.71 5.06
CA ALA A 101 -14.29 13.26 6.22
C ALA A 101 -12.82 12.91 5.89
N VAL A 102 -12.51 12.57 4.63
CA VAL A 102 -11.15 12.20 4.20
C VAL A 102 -10.17 13.35 4.46
N GLU A 103 -10.50 14.56 4.00
CA GLU A 103 -9.66 15.75 4.20
C GLU A 103 -9.43 16.03 5.67
N LYS A 104 -10.52 16.01 6.47
CA LYS A 104 -10.45 16.23 7.92
C LYS A 104 -9.56 15.21 8.64
N MET A 105 -9.60 13.94 8.21
CA MET A 105 -8.75 12.89 8.77
C MET A 105 -7.29 13.06 8.33
N LEU A 106 -7.06 13.42 7.07
CA LEU A 106 -5.72 13.61 6.53
C LEU A 106 -5.01 14.80 7.18
N GLU A 107 -5.71 15.91 7.39
CA GLU A 107 -5.17 17.08 8.10
C GLU A 107 -4.70 16.74 9.51
N LYS A 108 -5.43 15.88 10.23
CA LYS A 108 -5.02 15.42 11.58
C LYS A 108 -3.71 14.65 11.52
N LEU A 109 -3.55 13.75 10.55
CA LEU A 109 -2.33 12.94 10.37
C LEU A 109 -1.14 13.73 9.83
N ARG A 110 -1.36 14.87 9.18
CA ARG A 110 -0.28 15.76 8.72
C ARG A 110 0.28 16.64 9.85
N ARG A 111 -0.50 16.84 10.92
CA ARG A 111 -0.11 17.65 12.10
C ARG A 111 0.53 16.82 13.23
N SER A 112 0.39 15.50 13.18
CA SER A 112 1.04 14.54 14.09
C SER A 112 2.42 14.17 13.59
#